data_AF-A0A3D1JFL9-F1
#
_entry.id   AF-A0A3D1JFL9-F1
#
_cell.length_a   1.000
_cell.length_b   1.000
_cell.length_c   1.000
_cell.angle_alpha   90.00
_cell.angle_beta   90.00
_cell.angle_gamma   90.00
#
_symmetry.space_group_name_H-M   'P 1'
#
loop_
_entity.id
_entity.type
_entity.pdbx_description
1 polymer ?
#
loop_
_entity_poly.entity_id
_entity_poly.type
_entity_poly.pdbx_seq_one_letter_code
_entity_poly.pdbx_strand_id
1 'polypeptide(L)'
;MSFRLRIGSFLALVGMLAGISARPLPQSTGEGGLIFERTGQVVSGEFLDFYQQADDPLILFGDAISGVENHPVLPGVKVQYFQRARMELYPNEPEGKRVRLAPLGVWLYDETQRGEGVNLPFTPGACRLMGSKGFAVCYEFLKFYEEHNGALYFGEPISGLEKLANGRLVQYFERSRMEWWPENPAGARVVLTNVGQLDFDRVRRGQVNDQIAPTAFRLVVYAFPARPFIAPASQQTINVIVRDQGFHPVSGALVRLSVILPDRQVINLRLPETDDKGLTRATFEVGSFKPGDLVKVEINVDVNNADHVVTSTSFRIWW
;
A
#
# COMPACT_ATOMS: atom_id res chain seq x y z
N MET A 1 10.95 -30.35 -89.47
CA MET A 1 12.41 -30.29 -89.21
C MET A 1 12.65 -30.27 -87.71
N SER A 2 13.89 -30.51 -87.27
CA SER A 2 14.24 -30.88 -85.90
C SER A 2 15.17 -29.86 -85.20
N PHE A 3 15.35 -30.06 -83.89
CA PHE A 3 16.41 -29.51 -82.99
C PHE A 3 16.28 -28.08 -82.40
N ARG A 4 16.14 -28.05 -81.05
CA ARG A 4 16.92 -27.30 -80.01
C ARG A 4 17.04 -25.75 -80.15
N LEU A 5 17.37 -24.91 -79.15
CA LEU A 5 17.84 -24.97 -77.74
C LEU A 5 17.24 -23.69 -77.04
N ARG A 6 17.27 -23.33 -75.74
CA ARG A 6 18.10 -23.55 -74.53
C ARG A 6 17.24 -23.52 -73.25
N ILE A 7 17.86 -23.82 -72.10
CA ILE A 7 17.40 -23.48 -70.74
C ILE A 7 18.04 -22.15 -70.29
N GLY A 8 17.37 -21.35 -69.46
CA GLY A 8 17.93 -20.19 -68.78
C GLY A 8 17.07 -19.77 -67.57
N SER A 9 17.64 -19.81 -66.37
CA SER A 9 16.95 -19.50 -65.11
C SER A 9 16.99 -18.00 -64.78
N PHE A 10 15.99 -17.50 -64.04
CA PHE A 10 16.18 -16.31 -63.20
C PHE A 10 15.34 -16.40 -61.90
N LEU A 11 15.78 -15.72 -60.84
CA LEU A 11 15.24 -15.84 -59.49
C LEU A 11 14.33 -14.66 -59.07
N ALA A 12 13.34 -15.02 -58.26
CA ALA A 12 12.80 -14.32 -57.07
C ALA A 12 12.82 -12.78 -56.95
N LEU A 13 11.64 -12.22 -56.69
CA LEU A 13 11.43 -11.13 -55.72
C LEU A 13 10.04 -11.35 -55.07
N VAL A 14 9.93 -12.14 -53.99
CA VAL A 14 10.03 -11.69 -52.58
C VAL A 14 8.99 -10.59 -52.26
N GLY A 15 7.87 -11.01 -51.67
CA GLY A 15 6.83 -10.09 -51.19
C GLY A 15 7.18 -9.48 -49.83
N MET A 16 6.99 -8.17 -49.70
CA MET A 16 7.35 -7.40 -48.50
C MET A 16 6.17 -7.35 -47.52
N LEU A 17 5.99 -8.42 -46.72
CA LEU A 17 5.03 -8.41 -45.61
C LEU A 17 5.55 -7.53 -44.47
N ALA A 18 4.74 -6.55 -44.06
CA ALA A 18 5.08 -5.64 -42.97
C ALA A 18 5.11 -6.39 -41.63
N GLY A 19 6.25 -6.31 -40.93
CA GLY A 19 6.40 -6.88 -39.59
C GLY A 19 5.62 -6.08 -38.55
N ILE A 20 4.37 -6.47 -38.29
CA ILE A 20 3.64 -6.00 -37.10
C ILE A 20 4.30 -6.66 -35.89
N SER A 21 5.08 -5.88 -35.13
CA SER A 21 5.64 -6.31 -33.84
C SER A 21 4.53 -6.42 -32.79
N ALA A 22 3.76 -7.51 -32.86
CA ALA A 22 2.88 -7.91 -31.78
C ALA A 22 3.72 -8.08 -30.51
N ARG A 23 3.42 -7.29 -29.47
CA ARG A 23 4.00 -7.50 -28.14
C ARG A 23 3.55 -8.88 -27.64
N PRO A 24 4.44 -9.73 -27.11
CA PRO A 24 4.02 -10.96 -26.46
C PRO A 24 3.03 -10.66 -25.34
N LEU A 25 1.88 -11.33 -25.35
CA LEU A 25 1.05 -11.44 -24.16
C LEU A 25 1.74 -12.43 -23.20
N PRO A 26 1.74 -12.18 -21.88
CA PRO A 26 2.36 -13.10 -20.92
C PRO A 26 1.74 -14.50 -21.03
N GLN A 27 2.59 -15.53 -21.09
CA GLN A 27 2.15 -16.92 -21.16
C GLN A 27 1.95 -17.51 -19.76
N SER A 28 0.83 -18.21 -19.56
CA SER A 28 0.59 -19.04 -18.37
C SER A 28 1.11 -20.46 -18.60
N THR A 29 1.94 -20.96 -17.69
CA THR A 29 2.39 -22.36 -17.67
C THR A 29 1.45 -23.24 -16.85
N GLY A 30 1.54 -24.58 -17.06
CA GLY A 30 0.56 -25.57 -16.58
C GLY A 30 0.41 -25.74 -15.07
N GLU A 31 1.31 -25.18 -14.25
CA GLU A 31 1.04 -24.85 -12.85
C GLU A 31 0.88 -23.33 -12.78
N GLY A 32 -0.33 -22.86 -12.48
CA GLY A 32 -0.81 -21.53 -12.85
C GLY A 32 0.00 -20.37 -12.28
N GLY A 33 0.76 -19.69 -13.14
CA GLY A 33 1.54 -18.51 -12.80
C GLY A 33 1.69 -17.53 -13.97
N LEU A 34 1.69 -16.24 -13.64
CA LEU A 34 2.01 -15.13 -14.53
C LEU A 34 3.47 -14.74 -14.35
N ILE A 35 4.25 -14.81 -15.43
CA ILE A 35 5.69 -14.49 -15.43
C ILE A 35 5.90 -13.06 -15.96
N PHE A 36 6.59 -12.24 -15.18
CA PHE A 36 7.00 -10.89 -15.56
C PHE A 36 8.45 -10.91 -16.07
N GLU A 37 8.62 -11.13 -17.39
CA GLU A 37 9.95 -11.30 -18.03
C GLU A 37 10.96 -10.19 -17.66
N ARG A 38 10.49 -8.94 -17.53
CA ARG A 38 11.32 -7.77 -17.20
C ARG A 38 11.93 -7.82 -15.79
N THR A 39 11.31 -8.53 -14.85
CA THR A 39 11.72 -8.60 -13.44
C THR A 39 12.09 -10.03 -13.00
N GLY A 40 11.81 -11.04 -13.84
CA GLY A 40 11.99 -12.46 -13.52
C GLY A 40 11.02 -12.99 -12.47
N GLN A 41 10.02 -12.20 -12.05
CA GLN A 41 9.11 -12.57 -10.97
C GLN A 41 7.90 -13.35 -11.46
N VAL A 42 7.37 -14.22 -10.61
CA VAL A 42 6.18 -15.03 -10.88
C VAL A 42 5.09 -14.71 -9.85
N VAL A 43 3.86 -14.58 -10.30
CA VAL A 43 2.66 -14.40 -9.46
C VAL A 43 1.73 -15.57 -9.69
N SER A 44 1.30 -16.25 -8.63
CA SER A 44 0.52 -17.51 -8.69
C SER A 44 -0.46 -17.64 -7.52
N GLY A 45 -1.44 -18.54 -7.66
CA GLY A 45 -2.49 -18.77 -6.65
C GLY A 45 -3.32 -17.52 -6.34
N GLU A 46 -3.75 -17.36 -5.08
CA GLU A 46 -4.66 -16.26 -4.69
C GLU A 46 -4.13 -14.85 -5.04
N PHE A 47 -2.80 -14.64 -5.13
CA PHE A 47 -2.23 -13.37 -5.61
C PHE A 47 -2.46 -13.15 -7.11
N LEU A 48 -2.39 -14.21 -7.92
CA LEU A 48 -2.73 -14.15 -9.35
C LEU A 48 -4.22 -13.94 -9.54
N ASP A 49 -5.04 -14.65 -8.76
CA ASP A 49 -6.50 -14.51 -8.81
C ASP A 49 -6.93 -13.07 -8.46
N PHE A 50 -6.32 -12.45 -7.44
CA PHE A 50 -6.56 -11.05 -7.10
C PHE A 50 -6.01 -10.08 -8.16
N TYR A 51 -4.82 -10.35 -8.72
CA TYR A 51 -4.25 -9.55 -9.80
C TYR A 51 -5.15 -9.57 -11.05
N GLN A 52 -5.72 -10.71 -11.42
CA GLN A 52 -6.58 -10.88 -12.60
C GLN A 52 -8.05 -10.46 -12.38
N GLN A 53 -8.46 -10.11 -11.16
CA GLN A 53 -9.78 -9.54 -10.87
C GLN A 53 -9.93 -8.07 -11.26
N ALA A 54 -8.83 -7.37 -11.52
CA ALA A 54 -8.85 -5.99 -11.98
C ALA A 54 -8.85 -5.91 -13.50
N ASP A 55 -9.59 -4.96 -14.08
CA ASP A 55 -9.69 -4.80 -15.54
C ASP A 55 -8.34 -4.40 -16.18
N ASP A 56 -7.62 -3.46 -15.54
CA ASP A 56 -6.31 -2.95 -15.97
C ASP A 56 -5.23 -3.14 -14.87
N PRO A 57 -4.81 -4.38 -14.57
CA PRO A 57 -3.96 -4.66 -13.41
C PRO A 57 -2.53 -4.16 -13.60
N LEU A 58 -2.07 -4.04 -14.85
CA LEU A 58 -0.78 -3.43 -15.18
C LEU A 58 -0.79 -1.90 -14.97
N ILE A 59 -1.94 -1.24 -15.02
CA ILE A 59 -2.09 0.17 -14.62
C ILE A 59 -2.13 0.25 -13.10
N LEU A 60 -3.03 -0.51 -12.47
CA LEU A 60 -3.32 -0.47 -11.04
C LEU A 60 -2.14 -0.91 -10.15
N PHE A 61 -1.51 -2.04 -10.46
CA PHE A 61 -0.48 -2.67 -9.63
C PHE A 61 0.91 -2.60 -10.30
N GLY A 62 0.95 -2.69 -11.63
CA GLY A 62 2.20 -2.77 -12.39
C GLY A 62 2.85 -4.16 -12.29
N ASP A 63 4.10 -4.27 -12.76
CA ASP A 63 4.82 -5.55 -12.72
C ASP A 63 5.09 -6.01 -11.28
N ALA A 64 5.14 -7.33 -11.05
CA ALA A 64 5.69 -7.88 -9.81
C ALA A 64 7.19 -7.58 -9.69
N ILE A 65 7.63 -7.06 -8.55
CA ILE A 65 9.02 -6.67 -8.25
C ILE A 65 9.68 -7.56 -7.17
N SER A 66 8.90 -8.43 -6.52
CA SER A 66 9.40 -9.49 -5.65
C SER A 66 8.74 -10.83 -5.95
N GLY A 67 9.35 -11.91 -5.47
CA GLY A 67 8.64 -13.17 -5.26
C GLY A 67 7.73 -13.07 -4.03
N VAL A 68 7.04 -14.17 -3.72
CA VAL A 68 6.24 -14.28 -2.49
C VAL A 68 7.18 -14.47 -1.29
N GLU A 69 7.14 -13.55 -0.32
CA GLU A 69 7.87 -13.64 0.94
C GLU A 69 6.94 -13.78 2.15
N ASN A 70 7.51 -14.07 3.33
CA ASN A 70 6.77 -13.99 4.59
C ASN A 70 6.62 -12.51 4.97
N HIS A 71 5.46 -12.13 5.51
CA HIS A 71 5.35 -10.83 6.18
C HIS A 71 6.36 -10.79 7.34
N PRO A 72 7.16 -9.71 7.51
CA PRO A 72 8.23 -9.68 8.53
C PRO A 72 7.78 -9.77 10.00
N VAL A 73 6.47 -9.83 10.29
CA VAL A 73 5.91 -9.71 11.65
C VAL A 73 4.59 -10.45 11.84
N LEU A 74 3.69 -10.46 10.84
CA LEU A 74 2.44 -11.23 10.92
C LEU A 74 2.72 -12.71 10.56
N PRO A 75 2.66 -13.66 11.52
CA PRO A 75 3.05 -15.04 11.22
C PRO A 75 2.06 -15.69 10.24
N GLY A 76 2.58 -16.40 9.25
CA GLY A 76 1.79 -17.07 8.21
C GLY A 76 1.25 -16.16 7.11
N VAL A 77 1.17 -14.84 7.32
CA VAL A 77 0.82 -13.89 6.26
C VAL A 77 1.92 -13.87 5.19
N LYS A 78 1.53 -13.94 3.93
CA LYS A 78 2.46 -13.80 2.79
C LYS A 78 2.37 -12.41 2.19
N VAL A 79 3.45 -11.95 1.58
CA VAL A 79 3.53 -10.64 0.92
C VAL A 79 4.14 -10.81 -0.47
N GLN A 80 3.62 -10.08 -1.44
CA GLN A 80 4.27 -9.88 -2.73
C GLN A 80 4.19 -8.41 -3.15
N TYR A 81 5.33 -7.87 -3.59
CA TYR A 81 5.45 -6.48 -4.03
C TYR A 81 5.30 -6.38 -5.55
N PHE A 82 4.58 -5.35 -5.96
CA PHE A 82 4.40 -4.89 -7.33
C PHE A 82 4.88 -3.44 -7.40
N GLN A 83 5.03 -2.87 -8.60
CA GLN A 83 5.53 -1.50 -8.73
C GLN A 83 4.69 -0.48 -7.95
N ARG A 84 3.35 -0.63 -7.94
CA ARG A 84 2.38 0.32 -7.36
C ARG A 84 1.58 -0.23 -6.20
N ALA A 85 1.84 -1.47 -5.79
CA ALA A 85 1.07 -2.16 -4.77
C ALA A 85 1.93 -3.13 -3.96
N ARG A 86 1.48 -3.40 -2.73
CA ARG A 86 1.96 -4.52 -1.91
C ARG A 86 0.72 -5.34 -1.57
N MET A 87 0.67 -6.57 -2.07
CA MET A 87 -0.41 -7.51 -1.78
C MET A 87 -0.02 -8.35 -0.56
N GLU A 88 -0.95 -8.51 0.37
CA GLU A 88 -0.80 -9.28 1.60
C GLU A 88 -1.88 -10.37 1.66
N LEU A 89 -1.48 -11.64 1.78
CA LEU A 89 -2.37 -12.80 1.85
C LEU A 89 -2.52 -13.25 3.31
N TYR A 90 -3.73 -13.14 3.85
CA TYR A 90 -4.10 -13.49 5.21
C TYR A 90 -4.75 -14.89 5.26
N PRO A 91 -4.02 -15.97 5.62
CA PRO A 91 -4.51 -17.35 5.47
C PRO A 91 -5.73 -17.70 6.33
N ASN A 92 -5.93 -17.00 7.45
CA ASN A 92 -7.02 -17.25 8.41
C ASN A 92 -8.33 -16.54 8.02
N GLU A 93 -8.33 -15.75 6.95
CA GLU A 93 -9.52 -15.08 6.44
C GLU A 93 -10.34 -16.02 5.53
N PRO A 94 -11.63 -15.73 5.29
CA PRO A 94 -12.43 -16.46 4.32
C PRO A 94 -11.80 -16.45 2.92
N GLU A 95 -11.96 -17.55 2.20
CA GLU A 95 -11.56 -17.69 0.81
C GLU A 95 -12.16 -16.57 -0.07
N GLY A 96 -11.39 -16.05 -1.01
CA GLY A 96 -11.76 -14.86 -1.79
C GLY A 96 -11.71 -13.52 -1.03
N LYS A 97 -11.36 -13.51 0.27
CA LYS A 97 -11.15 -12.30 1.09
C LYS A 97 -9.77 -12.20 1.74
N ARG A 98 -8.88 -13.15 1.43
CA ARG A 98 -7.55 -13.28 2.04
C ARG A 98 -6.54 -12.29 1.50
N VAL A 99 -6.53 -12.02 0.20
CA VAL A 99 -5.61 -11.05 -0.42
C VAL A 99 -6.14 -9.64 -0.22
N ARG A 100 -5.25 -8.76 0.26
CA ARG A 100 -5.53 -7.36 0.57
C ARG A 100 -4.40 -6.47 0.07
N LEU A 101 -4.71 -5.24 -0.29
CA LEU A 101 -3.73 -4.22 -0.61
C LEU A 101 -3.31 -3.48 0.66
N ALA A 102 -2.00 -3.39 0.90
CA ALA A 102 -1.46 -2.59 2.00
C ALA A 102 -1.78 -1.09 1.80
N PRO A 103 -2.00 -0.32 2.88
CA PRO A 103 -2.30 1.12 2.82
C PRO A 103 -1.04 1.95 2.57
N LEU A 104 -0.37 1.72 1.44
CA LEU A 104 0.92 2.34 1.09
C LEU A 104 0.83 3.86 0.90
N GLY A 105 -0.35 4.40 0.57
CA GLY A 105 -0.57 5.83 0.49
C GLY A 105 -0.56 6.49 1.88
N VAL A 106 -1.14 5.83 2.89
CA VAL A 106 -1.03 6.27 4.31
C VAL A 106 0.43 6.22 4.78
N TRP A 107 1.19 5.19 4.43
CA TRP A 107 2.58 5.06 4.86
C TRP A 107 3.56 6.02 4.15
N LEU A 108 3.18 6.55 2.98
CA LEU A 108 3.99 7.50 2.21
C LEU A 108 3.64 8.98 2.49
N TYR A 109 2.48 9.27 3.09
CA TYR A 109 2.00 10.63 3.30
C TYR A 109 2.48 11.22 4.64
N ASP A 110 3.53 12.04 4.59
CA ASP A 110 4.02 12.85 5.71
C ASP A 110 3.42 14.27 5.67
N GLU A 111 2.53 14.58 6.62
CA GLU A 111 1.92 15.92 6.77
C GLU A 111 2.95 17.04 7.01
N THR A 112 4.18 16.71 7.45
CA THR A 112 5.28 17.66 7.66
C THR A 112 6.13 17.92 6.42
N GLN A 113 6.02 17.10 5.37
CA GLN A 113 6.73 17.23 4.07
C GLN A 113 5.77 17.32 2.85
N ARG A 114 4.47 17.48 3.12
CA ARG A 114 3.41 17.58 2.09
C ARG A 114 3.58 18.78 1.15
N GLY A 115 2.91 18.73 0.00
CA GLY A 115 3.01 19.77 -1.03
C GLY A 115 2.26 21.07 -0.70
N GLU A 116 2.44 22.07 -1.56
CA GLU A 116 1.61 23.28 -1.58
C GLU A 116 0.15 22.89 -1.89
N GLY A 117 -0.78 23.16 -0.97
CA GLY A 117 -2.20 22.79 -1.15
C GLY A 117 -2.86 23.57 -2.28
N VAL A 118 -3.35 22.87 -3.31
CA VAL A 118 -3.95 23.47 -4.51
C VAL A 118 -5.47 23.49 -4.40
N ASN A 119 -6.04 24.69 -4.23
CA ASN A 119 -7.49 24.88 -4.25
C ASN A 119 -7.99 25.06 -5.69
N LEU A 120 -8.75 24.08 -6.20
CA LEU A 120 -9.38 24.15 -7.53
C LEU A 120 -10.86 24.59 -7.40
N PRO A 121 -11.44 25.26 -8.42
CA PRO A 121 -12.85 25.63 -8.42
C PRO A 121 -13.77 24.40 -8.32
N PHE A 122 -14.45 24.22 -7.18
CA PHE A 122 -15.36 23.10 -7.01
C PHE A 122 -16.52 23.19 -8.01
N THR A 123 -16.51 22.29 -8.98
CA THR A 123 -17.48 22.26 -10.09
C THR A 123 -18.31 20.97 -9.96
N PRO A 124 -19.61 21.03 -9.63
CA PRO A 124 -20.45 19.84 -9.50
C PRO A 124 -20.39 18.94 -10.74
N GLY A 125 -20.31 17.62 -10.52
CA GLY A 125 -20.13 16.63 -11.60
C GLY A 125 -18.69 16.47 -12.09
N ALA A 126 -17.85 17.51 -12.00
CA ALA A 126 -16.39 17.42 -12.20
C ALA A 126 -15.61 17.31 -10.88
N CYS A 127 -16.24 17.50 -9.72
CA CYS A 127 -15.67 17.34 -8.39
C CYS A 127 -16.64 16.58 -7.47
N ARG A 128 -16.09 15.80 -6.54
CA ARG A 128 -16.82 15.14 -5.45
C ARG A 128 -16.05 15.29 -4.14
N LEU A 129 -16.77 15.52 -3.04
CA LEU A 129 -16.20 15.44 -1.69
C LEU A 129 -16.28 13.98 -1.23
N MET A 130 -15.16 13.45 -0.75
CA MET A 130 -14.96 12.02 -0.46
C MET A 130 -14.14 11.82 0.82
N GLY A 131 -14.18 10.62 1.39
CA GLY A 131 -13.64 10.29 2.70
C GLY A 131 -14.38 10.94 3.88
N SER A 132 -14.17 10.42 5.08
CA SER A 132 -14.70 11.00 6.33
C SER A 132 -14.17 12.42 6.63
N LYS A 133 -13.04 12.79 6.02
CA LYS A 133 -12.44 14.13 6.06
C LYS A 133 -13.01 15.10 5.00
N GLY A 134 -13.81 14.62 4.05
CA GLY A 134 -14.47 15.46 3.03
C GLY A 134 -13.51 16.10 2.01
N PHE A 135 -12.44 15.41 1.61
CA PHE A 135 -11.50 15.94 0.61
C PHE A 135 -12.14 15.97 -0.78
N ALA A 136 -11.86 17.03 -1.54
CA ALA A 136 -12.27 17.11 -2.93
C ALA A 136 -11.36 16.23 -3.81
N VAL A 137 -11.97 15.35 -4.59
CA VAL A 137 -11.35 14.68 -5.74
C VAL A 137 -12.00 15.28 -6.98
N CYS A 138 -11.19 15.73 -7.95
CA CYS A 138 -11.65 16.61 -9.03
C CYS A 138 -11.04 16.27 -10.40
N TYR A 139 -11.77 16.67 -11.45
CA TYR A 139 -11.43 16.55 -12.86
C TYR A 139 -10.93 15.15 -13.22
N GLU A 140 -9.77 15.06 -13.88
CA GLU A 140 -9.23 13.79 -14.37
C GLU A 140 -8.86 12.83 -13.22
N PHE A 141 -8.60 13.31 -11.99
CA PHE A 141 -8.38 12.44 -10.83
C PHE A 141 -9.68 11.76 -10.38
N LEU A 142 -10.80 12.49 -10.40
CA LEU A 142 -12.11 11.90 -10.11
C LEU A 142 -12.49 10.89 -11.18
N LYS A 143 -12.32 11.26 -12.46
CA LYS A 143 -12.56 10.39 -13.60
C LYS A 143 -11.73 9.10 -13.52
N PHE A 144 -10.41 9.21 -13.31
CA PHE A 144 -9.52 8.05 -13.18
C PHE A 144 -9.90 7.16 -11.98
N TYR A 145 -10.30 7.76 -10.85
CA TYR A 145 -10.81 7.02 -9.69
C TYR A 145 -12.08 6.22 -10.02
N GLU A 146 -13.03 6.82 -10.74
CA GLU A 146 -14.29 6.16 -11.12
C GLU A 146 -14.08 5.07 -12.17
N GLU A 147 -13.24 5.31 -13.19
CA GLU A 147 -12.95 4.36 -14.27
C GLU A 147 -12.19 3.11 -13.78
N HIS A 148 -11.35 3.24 -12.75
CA HIS A 148 -10.50 2.14 -12.25
C HIS A 148 -10.94 1.59 -10.88
N ASN A 149 -12.26 1.62 -10.57
CA ASN A 149 -12.85 1.06 -9.34
C ASN A 149 -12.13 1.52 -8.05
N GLY A 150 -11.88 2.82 -7.94
CA GLY A 150 -10.95 3.38 -6.96
C GLY A 150 -11.30 3.13 -5.49
N ALA A 151 -12.58 2.94 -5.15
CA ALA A 151 -12.99 2.59 -3.80
C ALA A 151 -12.38 1.26 -3.31
N LEU A 152 -12.22 0.30 -4.22
CA LEU A 152 -11.57 -0.97 -3.95
C LEU A 152 -10.04 -0.81 -3.90
N TYR A 153 -9.44 -0.33 -5.00
CA TYR A 153 -7.99 -0.40 -5.19
C TYR A 153 -7.19 0.77 -4.61
N PHE A 154 -7.77 1.98 -4.52
CA PHE A 154 -7.11 3.17 -3.96
C PHE A 154 -7.58 3.47 -2.53
N GLY A 155 -8.84 3.22 -2.24
CA GLY A 155 -9.49 3.62 -0.98
C GLY A 155 -9.80 5.12 -0.94
N GLU A 156 -10.30 5.60 0.19
CA GLU A 156 -10.67 7.01 0.34
C GLU A 156 -9.47 7.97 0.19
N PRO A 157 -9.68 9.24 -0.24
CA PRO A 157 -8.62 10.24 -0.25
C PRO A 157 -8.18 10.57 1.19
N ILE A 158 -6.87 10.71 1.39
CA ILE A 158 -6.26 11.09 2.68
C ILE A 158 -5.62 12.49 2.65
N SER A 159 -5.48 13.08 1.46
CA SER A 159 -5.06 14.47 1.25
C SER A 159 -6.01 15.23 0.32
N GLY A 160 -5.90 16.56 0.30
CA GLY A 160 -6.36 17.37 -0.84
C GLY A 160 -5.44 17.20 -2.05
N LEU A 161 -5.69 17.96 -3.11
CA LEU A 161 -4.73 18.11 -4.20
C LEU A 161 -3.54 18.96 -3.73
N GLU A 162 -2.33 18.49 -4.00
CA GLU A 162 -1.07 19.11 -3.58
C GLU A 162 -0.12 19.28 -4.75
N LYS A 163 0.72 20.32 -4.70
CA LYS A 163 1.79 20.57 -5.66
C LYS A 163 3.13 20.35 -4.98
N LEU A 164 3.86 19.34 -5.44
CA LEU A 164 5.20 19.02 -4.94
C LEU A 164 6.23 20.05 -5.41
N ALA A 165 7.40 20.08 -4.75
CA ALA A 165 8.48 21.03 -5.05
C ALA A 165 9.03 20.93 -6.49
N ASN A 166 8.83 19.79 -7.17
CA ASN A 166 9.16 19.60 -8.59
C ASN A 166 8.05 20.08 -9.55
N GLY A 167 6.97 20.69 -9.04
CA GLY A 167 5.81 21.16 -9.80
C GLY A 167 4.75 20.11 -10.11
N ARG A 168 4.96 18.83 -9.77
CA ARG A 168 3.99 17.75 -10.01
C ARG A 168 2.78 17.92 -9.09
N LEU A 169 1.56 17.90 -9.65
CA LEU A 169 0.33 17.82 -8.86
C LEU A 169 0.08 16.36 -8.45
N VAL A 170 -0.27 16.13 -7.19
CA VAL A 170 -0.50 14.81 -6.60
C VAL A 170 -1.69 14.81 -5.64
N GLN A 171 -2.29 13.64 -5.42
CA GLN A 171 -3.26 13.41 -4.35
C GLN A 171 -3.06 12.00 -3.77
N TYR A 172 -3.09 11.91 -2.45
CA TYR A 172 -2.91 10.67 -1.71
C TYR A 172 -4.28 10.05 -1.36
N PHE A 173 -4.36 8.74 -1.51
CA PHE A 173 -5.47 7.87 -1.12
C PHE A 173 -4.93 6.83 -0.11
N GLU A 174 -5.78 5.99 0.48
CA GLU A 174 -5.32 4.99 1.47
C GLU A 174 -4.18 4.10 0.95
N ARG A 175 -4.31 3.60 -0.28
CA ARG A 175 -3.44 2.55 -0.87
C ARG A 175 -2.49 3.07 -1.94
N SER A 176 -2.71 4.29 -2.45
CA SER A 176 -1.99 4.80 -3.63
C SER A 176 -1.80 6.32 -3.61
N ARG A 177 -0.94 6.83 -4.51
CA ARG A 177 -0.84 8.25 -4.84
C ARG A 177 -1.02 8.45 -6.34
N MET A 178 -1.96 9.31 -6.73
CA MET A 178 -2.14 9.75 -8.12
C MET A 178 -1.26 10.97 -8.41
N GLU A 179 -0.75 11.07 -9.64
CA GLU A 179 0.06 12.18 -10.12
C GLU A 179 -0.44 12.73 -11.46
N TRP A 180 -0.31 14.04 -11.69
CA TRP A 180 -0.69 14.70 -12.95
C TRP A 180 0.51 14.89 -13.89
N TRP A 181 0.48 14.20 -15.03
CA TRP A 181 1.49 14.23 -16.07
C TRP A 181 0.93 14.94 -17.33
N PRO A 182 0.86 16.29 -17.36
CA PRO A 182 0.35 17.05 -18.50
C PRO A 182 1.13 16.80 -19.81
N GLU A 183 2.39 16.34 -19.70
CA GLU A 183 3.22 15.89 -20.82
C GLU A 183 2.66 14.64 -21.53
N ASN A 184 1.79 13.86 -20.88
CA ASN A 184 1.17 12.69 -21.50
C ASN A 184 -0.02 13.08 -22.41
N PRO A 185 -0.40 12.21 -23.37
CA PRO A 185 -1.64 12.35 -24.15
C PRO A 185 -2.88 12.48 -23.24
N ALA A 186 -3.90 13.20 -23.72
CA ALA A 186 -5.18 13.32 -23.01
C ALA A 186 -5.76 11.93 -22.67
N GLY A 187 -6.35 11.79 -21.47
CA GLY A 187 -6.77 10.49 -20.92
C GLY A 187 -5.65 9.66 -20.27
N ALA A 188 -4.38 9.85 -20.65
CA ALA A 188 -3.23 9.15 -20.06
C ALA A 188 -2.43 10.00 -19.04
N ARG A 189 -3.04 11.09 -18.55
CA ARG A 189 -2.38 12.12 -17.73
C ARG A 189 -2.43 11.89 -16.22
N VAL A 190 -3.36 11.07 -15.73
CA VAL A 190 -3.30 10.58 -14.36
C VAL A 190 -2.46 9.32 -14.35
N VAL A 191 -1.42 9.30 -13.52
CA VAL A 191 -0.51 8.16 -13.37
C VAL A 191 -0.44 7.78 -11.90
N LEU A 192 -0.53 6.49 -11.61
CA LEU A 192 -0.33 5.96 -10.27
C LEU A 192 1.17 5.86 -9.96
N THR A 193 1.55 6.47 -8.83
CA THR A 193 2.89 6.42 -8.26
C THR A 193 3.31 4.98 -8.01
N ASN A 194 4.59 4.65 -8.23
CA ASN A 194 5.17 3.35 -7.88
C ASN A 194 5.37 3.20 -6.35
N VAL A 195 4.29 3.27 -5.56
CA VAL A 195 4.32 3.22 -4.10
C VAL A 195 4.80 1.87 -3.55
N GLY A 196 4.57 0.77 -4.28
CA GLY A 196 5.08 -0.56 -3.93
C GLY A 196 6.60 -0.67 -4.08
N GLN A 197 7.17 -0.04 -5.11
CA GLN A 197 8.63 0.10 -5.25
C GLN A 197 9.21 0.97 -4.12
N LEU A 198 8.56 2.09 -3.77
CA LEU A 198 9.01 2.96 -2.68
C LEU A 198 9.02 2.24 -1.33
N ASP A 199 7.99 1.43 -1.04
CA ASP A 199 7.93 0.60 0.17
C ASP A 199 9.01 -0.51 0.15
N PHE A 200 9.16 -1.21 -0.96
CA PHE A 200 10.19 -2.24 -1.14
C PHE A 200 11.60 -1.68 -0.94
N ASP A 201 11.93 -0.55 -1.57
CA ASP A 201 13.24 0.08 -1.47
C ASP A 201 13.51 0.62 -0.06
N ARG A 202 12.46 1.04 0.67
CA ARG A 202 12.54 1.40 2.10
C ARG A 202 12.88 0.17 2.95
N VAL A 203 12.11 -0.91 2.82
CA VAL A 203 12.27 -2.16 3.58
C VAL A 203 13.63 -2.82 3.31
N ARG A 204 14.07 -2.88 2.04
CA ARG A 204 15.39 -3.46 1.69
C ARG A 204 16.56 -2.63 2.19
N ARG A 205 16.47 -1.29 2.18
CA ARG A 205 17.50 -0.44 2.82
C ARG A 205 17.53 -0.61 4.34
N GLY A 206 16.37 -0.80 4.97
CA GLY A 206 16.27 -1.25 6.36
C GLY A 206 17.06 -2.54 6.59
N GLN A 207 16.73 -3.61 5.85
CA GLN A 207 17.38 -4.92 5.98
C GLN A 207 18.90 -4.90 5.72
N VAL A 208 19.40 -4.04 4.81
CA VAL A 208 20.85 -3.87 4.59
C VAL A 208 21.52 -3.13 5.76
N ASN A 209 20.87 -2.11 6.31
CA ASN A 209 21.36 -1.44 7.52
C ASN A 209 21.31 -2.40 8.73
N ASP A 210 20.25 -3.21 8.88
CA ASP A 210 20.07 -4.22 9.91
C ASP A 210 21.17 -5.32 9.87
N GLN A 211 21.76 -5.57 8.69
CA GLN A 211 22.89 -6.50 8.50
C GLN A 211 24.27 -5.87 8.79
N ILE A 212 24.35 -4.54 8.88
CA ILE A 212 25.58 -3.79 9.15
C ILE A 212 25.59 -3.22 10.59
N ALA A 213 24.42 -3.11 11.22
CA ALA A 213 24.25 -2.65 12.59
C ALA A 213 24.75 -3.68 13.63
N PRO A 214 25.58 -3.28 14.62
CA PRO A 214 26.19 -4.22 15.56
C PRO A 214 25.29 -4.52 16.78
N THR A 215 24.88 -5.79 16.90
CA THR A 215 24.11 -6.36 18.03
C THR A 215 22.63 -5.94 18.09
N ALA A 216 21.76 -6.82 18.59
CA ALA A 216 20.34 -6.53 18.73
C ALA A 216 20.08 -5.34 19.68
N PHE A 217 19.25 -4.39 19.24
CA PHE A 217 18.90 -3.20 19.99
C PHE A 217 17.65 -3.47 20.84
N ARG A 218 17.61 -2.92 22.06
CA ARG A 218 16.47 -3.09 22.98
C ARG A 218 15.47 -1.97 22.77
N LEU A 219 14.22 -2.33 22.49
CA LEU A 219 13.16 -1.36 22.26
C LEU A 219 12.69 -0.74 23.58
N VAL A 220 12.59 0.58 23.61
CA VAL A 220 11.94 1.36 24.66
C VAL A 220 10.60 1.85 24.10
N VAL A 221 9.51 1.24 24.56
CA VAL A 221 8.15 1.48 24.03
C VAL A 221 7.31 2.27 25.03
N TYR A 222 6.80 3.42 24.59
CA TYR A 222 5.84 4.24 25.34
C TYR A 222 4.48 4.18 24.67
N ALA A 223 3.44 3.76 25.39
CA ALA A 223 2.07 3.71 24.89
C ALA A 223 1.13 4.51 25.80
N PHE A 224 0.33 5.41 25.23
CA PHE A 224 -0.55 6.30 25.99
C PHE A 224 -1.85 6.64 25.23
N PRO A 225 -2.99 6.73 25.94
CA PRO A 225 -4.23 7.22 25.35
C PRO A 225 -4.14 8.74 25.12
N ALA A 226 -4.81 9.21 24.07
CA ALA A 226 -4.98 10.64 23.80
C ALA A 226 -5.87 11.32 24.86
N ARG A 227 -6.74 10.55 25.53
CA ARG A 227 -7.55 11.01 26.67
C ARG A 227 -7.56 9.95 27.78
N PRO A 228 -7.09 10.24 29.02
CA PRO A 228 -7.10 9.27 30.12
C PRO A 228 -8.50 8.99 30.68
N PHE A 229 -9.45 9.90 30.42
CA PHE A 229 -10.88 9.77 30.71
C PHE A 229 -11.66 10.03 29.42
N ILE A 230 -12.71 9.24 29.15
CA ILE A 230 -13.47 9.38 27.91
C ILE A 230 -14.96 9.00 28.09
N ALA A 231 -15.84 9.70 27.38
CA ALA A 231 -17.28 9.42 27.39
C ALA A 231 -17.61 8.04 26.76
N PRO A 232 -18.66 7.34 27.23
CA PRO A 232 -19.22 6.19 26.53
C PRO A 232 -19.57 6.51 25.07
N ALA A 233 -19.48 5.52 24.19
CA ALA A 233 -19.77 5.63 22.76
C ALA A 233 -19.01 6.77 22.04
N SER A 234 -17.69 6.87 22.27
CA SER A 234 -16.84 7.85 21.60
C SER A 234 -15.44 7.31 21.28
N GLN A 235 -14.69 8.05 20.46
CA GLN A 235 -13.42 7.63 19.87
C GLN A 235 -12.21 7.87 20.78
N GLN A 236 -11.54 6.79 21.19
CA GLN A 236 -10.20 6.85 21.79
C GLN A 236 -9.13 6.75 20.71
N THR A 237 -8.01 7.44 20.91
CA THR A 237 -6.78 7.23 20.12
C THR A 237 -5.67 6.76 21.04
N ILE A 238 -4.95 5.69 20.68
CA ILE A 238 -3.73 5.25 21.37
C ILE A 238 -2.54 5.65 20.52
N ASN A 239 -1.59 6.35 21.13
CA ASN A 239 -0.30 6.68 20.53
C ASN A 239 0.76 5.73 21.08
N VAL A 240 1.66 5.28 20.22
CA VAL A 240 2.79 4.42 20.57
C VAL A 240 4.06 5.02 19.99
N ILE A 241 5.07 5.24 20.84
CA ILE A 241 6.40 5.71 20.47
C ILE A 241 7.39 4.58 20.73
N VAL A 242 8.17 4.20 19.72
CA VAL A 242 9.19 3.16 19.76
C VAL A 242 10.57 3.80 19.60
N ARG A 243 11.50 3.47 20.50
CA ARG A 243 12.88 3.96 20.51
C ARG A 243 13.87 2.83 20.76
N ASP A 244 15.14 3.06 20.50
CA ASP A 244 16.24 2.18 20.91
C ASP A 244 16.70 2.49 22.37
N GLN A 245 17.68 1.74 22.87
CA GLN A 245 18.29 2.01 24.19
C GLN A 245 19.10 3.33 24.26
N GLY A 246 19.36 3.98 23.12
CA GLY A 246 19.94 5.33 23.02
C GLY A 246 18.89 6.46 23.00
N PHE A 247 17.59 6.12 23.08
CA PHE A 247 16.44 7.00 22.91
C PHE A 247 16.27 7.59 21.50
N HIS A 248 16.95 7.07 20.48
CA HIS A 248 16.71 7.39 19.07
C HIS A 248 15.35 6.84 18.61
N PRO A 249 14.66 7.50 17.67
CA PRO A 249 13.41 6.99 17.10
C PRO A 249 13.66 5.72 16.26
N VAL A 250 12.81 4.71 16.41
CA VAL A 250 12.82 3.50 15.56
C VAL A 250 11.65 3.58 14.58
N SER A 251 11.96 3.88 13.31
CA SER A 251 11.00 3.84 12.21
C SER A 251 10.83 2.41 11.66
N GLY A 252 9.69 2.10 11.04
CA GLY A 252 9.41 0.76 10.51
C GLY A 252 8.97 -0.27 11.57
N ALA A 253 8.82 0.13 12.83
CA ALA A 253 8.35 -0.75 13.89
C ALA A 253 6.87 -1.08 13.69
N LEU A 254 6.54 -2.37 13.75
CA LEU A 254 5.21 -2.90 13.50
C LEU A 254 4.51 -3.11 14.84
N VAL A 255 3.40 -2.39 15.04
CA VAL A 255 2.69 -2.30 16.31
C VAL A 255 1.30 -2.91 16.21
N ARG A 256 0.96 -3.73 17.21
CA ARG A 256 -0.36 -4.36 17.37
C ARG A 256 -0.95 -3.99 18.73
N LEU A 257 -2.18 -3.52 18.75
CA LEU A 257 -2.95 -3.29 19.98
C LEU A 257 -3.97 -4.41 20.19
N SER A 258 -4.08 -4.88 21.42
CA SER A 258 -5.23 -5.66 21.90
C SER A 258 -5.96 -4.84 22.95
N VAL A 259 -7.07 -4.24 22.55
CA VAL A 259 -7.94 -3.42 23.41
C VAL A 259 -8.91 -4.36 24.12
N ILE A 260 -8.77 -4.51 25.43
CA ILE A 260 -9.59 -5.37 26.28
C ILE A 260 -10.68 -4.49 26.92
N LEU A 261 -11.91 -4.70 26.46
CA LEU A 261 -13.11 -3.97 26.90
C LEU A 261 -13.65 -4.52 28.25
N PRO A 262 -14.52 -3.77 28.95
CA PRO A 262 -15.03 -4.17 30.28
C PRO A 262 -15.86 -5.46 30.29
N ASP A 263 -16.48 -5.81 29.17
CA ASP A 263 -17.19 -7.08 28.93
C ASP A 263 -16.25 -8.26 28.58
N ARG A 264 -14.93 -8.01 28.50
CA ARG A 264 -13.87 -8.91 28.04
C ARG A 264 -13.82 -9.17 26.53
N GLN A 265 -14.58 -8.44 25.71
CA GLN A 265 -14.33 -8.43 24.27
C GLN A 265 -12.95 -7.82 23.97
N VAL A 266 -12.23 -8.38 23.00
CA VAL A 266 -10.93 -7.88 22.57
C VAL A 266 -11.02 -7.33 21.15
N ILE A 267 -10.76 -6.03 20.98
CA ILE A 267 -10.56 -5.41 19.66
C ILE A 267 -9.07 -5.47 19.34
N ASN A 268 -8.69 -6.22 18.30
CA ASN A 268 -7.32 -6.27 17.81
C ASN A 268 -7.13 -5.27 16.68
N LEU A 269 -6.13 -4.40 16.80
CA LEU A 269 -5.81 -3.35 15.82
C LEU A 269 -4.36 -3.49 15.37
N ARG A 270 -4.12 -3.56 14.06
CA ARG A 270 -2.79 -3.36 13.48
C ARG A 270 -2.62 -1.87 13.17
N LEU A 271 -1.52 -1.29 13.60
CA LEU A 271 -1.19 0.11 13.33
C LEU A 271 -0.37 0.24 12.04
N PRO A 272 -0.30 1.44 11.45
CA PRO A 272 0.78 1.79 10.54
C PRO A 272 2.15 1.49 11.18
N GLU A 273 3.15 1.24 10.34
CA GLU A 273 4.54 1.22 10.80
C GLU A 273 4.93 2.58 11.39
N THR A 274 5.88 2.61 12.34
CA THR A 274 6.31 3.88 12.94
C THR A 274 6.97 4.81 11.93
N ASP A 275 6.63 6.10 12.05
CA ASP A 275 7.20 7.19 11.26
C ASP A 275 8.70 7.43 11.57
N ASP A 276 9.30 8.42 10.91
CA ASP A 276 10.68 8.87 11.12
C ASP A 276 10.98 9.32 12.56
N LYS A 277 9.94 9.66 13.33
CA LYS A 277 10.00 10.09 14.73
C LYS A 277 9.70 8.94 15.70
N GLY A 278 9.57 7.71 15.17
CA GLY A 278 9.29 6.49 15.93
C GLY A 278 7.86 6.41 16.45
N LEU A 279 6.93 7.22 15.93
CA LEU A 279 5.55 7.34 16.37
C LEU A 279 4.61 6.57 15.44
N THR A 280 3.62 5.90 16.03
CA THR A 280 2.44 5.38 15.33
C THR A 280 1.20 5.50 16.22
N ARG A 281 0.00 5.43 15.63
CA ARG A 281 -1.27 5.60 16.37
C ARG A 281 -2.43 4.85 15.70
N ALA A 282 -3.44 4.48 16.49
CA ALA A 282 -4.74 4.04 16.00
C ALA A 282 -5.89 4.64 16.83
N THR A 283 -7.04 4.80 16.16
CA THR A 283 -8.28 5.32 16.72
C THR A 283 -9.36 4.24 16.66
N PHE A 284 -10.19 4.12 17.71
CA PHE A 284 -11.28 3.15 17.77
C PHE A 284 -12.45 3.65 18.64
N GLU A 285 -13.65 3.12 18.39
CA GLU A 285 -14.84 3.38 19.19
C GLU A 285 -14.81 2.61 20.51
N VAL A 286 -15.00 3.30 21.63
CA VAL A 286 -14.91 2.71 22.98
C VAL A 286 -16.16 1.90 23.37
N GLY A 287 -17.31 2.15 22.73
CA GLY A 287 -18.57 1.48 23.05
C GLY A 287 -19.29 2.01 24.30
N SER A 288 -20.51 1.53 24.52
CA SER A 288 -21.47 2.07 25.51
C SER A 288 -21.34 1.42 26.91
N PHE A 289 -20.17 1.50 27.52
CA PHE A 289 -19.88 0.96 28.85
C PHE A 289 -20.19 1.96 29.98
N LYS A 290 -20.01 1.54 31.24
CA LYS A 290 -20.41 2.34 32.41
C LYS A 290 -19.28 3.30 32.84
N PRO A 291 -19.63 4.51 33.31
CA PRO A 291 -18.68 5.37 33.99
C PRO A 291 -18.02 4.66 35.18
N GLY A 292 -16.69 4.75 35.28
CA GLY A 292 -15.85 4.04 36.23
C GLY A 292 -15.14 2.82 35.63
N ASP A 293 -15.67 2.23 34.55
CA ASP A 293 -15.07 1.09 33.87
C ASP A 293 -13.67 1.43 33.33
N LEU A 294 -12.79 0.43 33.32
CA LEU A 294 -11.40 0.54 32.87
C LEU A 294 -11.22 -0.25 31.57
N VAL A 295 -10.70 0.40 30.53
CA VAL A 295 -10.26 -0.26 29.30
C VAL A 295 -8.74 -0.44 29.38
N LYS A 296 -8.28 -1.70 29.28
CA LYS A 296 -6.86 -2.02 29.16
C LYS A 296 -6.49 -2.12 27.68
N VAL A 297 -5.33 -1.61 27.31
CA VAL A 297 -4.75 -1.83 25.99
C VAL A 297 -3.40 -2.50 26.18
N GLU A 298 -3.19 -3.64 25.54
CA GLU A 298 -1.90 -4.31 25.45
C GLU A 298 -1.27 -4.00 24.10
N ILE A 299 0.01 -3.70 24.08
CA ILE A 299 0.75 -3.19 22.92
C ILE A 299 1.91 -4.14 22.68
N ASN A 300 1.88 -4.80 21.52
CA ASN A 300 2.90 -5.72 21.07
C ASN A 300 3.69 -5.01 19.96
N VAL A 301 5.00 -4.91 20.12
CA VAL A 301 5.90 -4.22 19.18
C VAL A 301 6.95 -5.20 18.67
N ASP A 302 7.02 -5.27 17.34
CA ASP A 302 7.95 -6.11 16.61
C ASP A 302 8.81 -5.23 15.68
N VAL A 303 10.13 -5.46 15.70
CA VAL A 303 11.13 -4.81 14.85
C VAL A 303 12.14 -5.87 14.42
N ASN A 304 12.66 -5.78 13.20
CA ASN A 304 13.77 -6.63 12.76
C ASN A 304 14.97 -6.47 13.72
N ASN A 305 15.66 -7.57 14.02
CA ASN A 305 16.88 -7.58 14.84
C ASN A 305 16.76 -6.91 16.23
N ALA A 306 15.55 -6.91 16.83
CA ALA A 306 15.30 -6.46 18.19
C ALA A 306 14.53 -7.51 19.01
N ASP A 307 14.59 -7.40 20.34
CA ASP A 307 13.72 -8.18 21.23
C ASP A 307 12.25 -7.77 21.04
N HIS A 308 11.33 -8.73 20.99
CA HIS A 308 9.89 -8.48 21.00
C HIS A 308 9.47 -7.81 22.31
N VAL A 309 8.81 -6.65 22.25
CA VAL A 309 8.40 -5.90 23.44
C VAL A 309 6.88 -5.83 23.56
N VAL A 310 6.38 -6.35 24.68
CA VAL A 310 5.01 -6.15 25.15
C VAL A 310 5.00 -5.05 26.21
N THR A 311 4.12 -4.07 26.07
CA THR A 311 3.80 -3.08 27.11
C THR A 311 2.27 -2.92 27.22
N SER A 312 1.79 -2.15 28.20
CA SER A 312 0.36 -1.90 28.34
C SER A 312 0.06 -0.48 28.81
N THR A 313 -1.11 0.03 28.41
CA THR A 313 -1.66 1.31 28.87
C THR A 313 -3.14 1.15 29.19
N SER A 314 -3.76 2.14 29.83
CA SER A 314 -5.21 2.08 30.11
C SER A 314 -5.83 3.48 30.20
N PHE A 315 -7.14 3.53 30.05
CA PHE A 315 -7.96 4.72 30.25
C PHE A 315 -9.29 4.33 30.90
N ARG A 316 -9.95 5.31 31.53
CA ARG A 316 -11.24 5.12 32.18
C ARG A 316 -12.38 5.71 31.36
N ILE A 317 -13.53 5.10 31.48
CA ILE A 317 -14.78 5.62 30.92
C ILE A 317 -15.42 6.52 31.98
N TRP A 318 -15.76 7.75 31.62
CA TRP A 318 -16.21 8.79 32.54
C TRP A 318 -16.99 9.90 31.82
N TRP A 319 -17.75 10.72 32.55
CA TRP A 319 -18.52 11.85 32.02
C TRP A 319 -17.75 13.19 32.08
#